data_AF-A0A1G5YHY5-F1
#
_entry.id   AF-A0A1G5YHY5-F1
#
_cell.length_a   1.000
_cell.length_b   1.000
_cell.length_c   1.000
_cell.angle_alpha   90.00
_cell.angle_beta   90.00
_cell.angle_gamma   90.00
#
_symmetry.space_group_name_H-M   'P 1'
#
loop_
_entity.id
_entity.type
_entity.pdbx_description
1 polymer ?
#
loop_
_entity_poly.entity_id
_entity_poly.type
_entity_poly.pdbx_seq_one_letter_code
_entity_poly.pdbx_strand_id
1 'polypeptide(L)'
;MKLSAPVHHLKRQARLLSREGKIPLHEALDRVAAQEGFASWSLLAGKAAETAPAGGLFAQLAPGDLVLVGARPGHGKTLMSLELAVEAMKSGNRGVFFTLEYTQKDVLDRFRAIGVEPAHFNHLFEFDNSDAISAD
;
A
#
# COMPACT_ATOMS: atom_id res chain seq x y z
N MET A 1 -3.14 10.93 -9.79
CA MET A 1 -1.94 11.55 -10.39
C MET A 1 -0.97 10.43 -10.77
N LYS A 2 -0.29 10.51 -11.91
CA LYS A 2 0.56 9.41 -12.40
C LYS A 2 2.01 9.88 -12.46
N LEU A 3 2.86 9.34 -11.58
CA LEU A 3 4.31 9.53 -11.65
C LEU A 3 4.86 8.90 -12.93
N SER A 4 5.97 9.42 -13.44
CA SER A 4 6.64 8.87 -14.63
C SER A 4 7.21 7.47 -14.37
N ALA A 5 7.61 7.20 -13.12
CA ALA A 5 8.13 5.91 -12.66
C ALA A 5 7.75 5.66 -11.19
N PRO A 6 7.82 4.40 -10.72
CA PRO A 6 7.62 4.08 -9.31
C PRO A 6 8.61 4.83 -8.39
N VAL A 7 8.17 5.19 -7.18
CA VAL A 7 8.98 5.97 -6.22
C VAL A 7 10.37 5.38 -5.97
N HIS A 8 10.51 4.05 -5.96
CA HIS A 8 11.81 3.40 -5.75
C HIS A 8 12.76 3.56 -6.95
N HIS A 9 12.24 3.64 -8.19
CA HIS A 9 13.02 3.99 -9.38
C HIS A 9 13.48 5.45 -9.33
N LEU A 10 12.57 6.37 -8.99
CA LEU A 10 12.89 7.79 -8.82
C LEU A 10 13.95 8.01 -7.73
N LYS A 11 13.85 7.30 -6.60
CA LYS A 11 14.85 7.34 -5.52
C LYS A 11 16.20 6.79 -5.97
N ARG A 12 16.21 5.79 -6.85
CA ARG A 12 17.44 5.26 -7.46
C ARG A 12 18.05 6.28 -8.43
N GLN A 13 17.25 6.96 -9.24
CA GLN A 13 17.69 8.03 -10.13
C GLN A 13 18.33 9.19 -9.35
N ALA A 14 17.72 9.63 -8.25
CA ALA A 14 18.29 10.65 -7.37
C ALA A 14 19.67 10.24 -6.80
N ARG A 15 19.85 8.95 -6.46
CA ARG A 15 21.16 8.43 -6.00
C ARG A 15 22.22 8.45 -7.11
N LEU A 16 21.84 8.18 -8.36
CA LEU A 16 22.75 8.28 -9.50
C LEU A 16 23.12 9.75 -9.76
N LEU A 17 22.12 10.64 -9.78
CA LEU A 17 22.32 12.08 -9.96
C LEU A 17 23.24 12.69 -8.89
N SER A 18 23.07 12.29 -7.62
CA SER A 18 23.94 12.73 -6.52
C SER A 18 25.39 12.32 -6.74
N ARG A 19 25.64 11.11 -7.25
CA ARG A 19 27.00 10.60 -7.52
C ARG A 19 27.64 11.28 -8.72
N GLU A 20 26.91 11.40 -9.82
CA GLU A 20 27.40 12.00 -11.07
C GLU A 20 27.61 13.51 -10.92
N GLY A 21 26.63 14.20 -10.33
CA GLY A 21 26.68 15.64 -10.12
C GLY A 21 27.48 16.08 -8.89
N LYS A 22 27.94 15.15 -8.05
CA LYS A 22 28.58 15.42 -6.75
C LYS A 22 27.78 16.38 -5.86
N ILE A 23 26.45 16.29 -5.92
CA ILE A 23 25.54 17.09 -5.10
C ILE A 23 25.02 16.26 -3.91
N PRO A 24 24.66 16.90 -2.78
CA PRO A 24 24.01 16.21 -1.67
C PRO A 24 22.75 15.43 -2.11
N LEU A 25 22.51 14.27 -1.50
CA LEU A 25 21.39 13.40 -1.87
C LEU A 25 20.02 14.09 -1.71
N HIS A 26 19.84 14.92 -0.68
CA HIS A 26 18.57 15.63 -0.47
C HIS A 26 18.26 16.57 -1.65
N GLU A 27 19.27 17.30 -2.14
CA GLU A 27 19.13 18.16 -3.31
C GLU A 27 18.83 17.35 -4.58
N ALA A 28 19.49 16.21 -4.75
CA ALA A 28 19.21 15.32 -5.88
C ALA A 28 17.77 14.75 -5.84
N LEU A 29 17.26 14.43 -4.64
CA LEU A 29 15.88 13.98 -4.44
C LEU A 29 14.88 15.08 -4.78
N ASP A 30 15.11 16.32 -4.34
CA ASP A 30 14.24 17.45 -4.65
C ASP A 30 14.26 17.79 -6.15
N ARG A 31 15.41 17.67 -6.82
CA ARG A 31 15.48 17.81 -8.29
C ARG A 31 14.66 16.76 -9.02
N VAL A 32 14.69 15.50 -8.59
CA VAL A 32 13.83 14.44 -9.16
C VAL A 32 12.36 14.71 -8.85
N ALA A 33 12.03 15.18 -7.65
CA ALA A 33 10.66 15.52 -7.30
C ALA A 33 10.11 16.68 -8.16
N ALA A 34 10.94 17.69 -8.44
CA ALA A 34 10.58 18.80 -9.33
C ALA A 34 10.28 18.34 -10.77
N GLN A 35 11.00 17.33 -11.28
CA GLN A 35 10.71 16.72 -12.58
C GLN A 35 9.34 16.02 -12.63
N GLU A 36 8.87 15.52 -11.48
CA GLU A 36 7.54 14.92 -11.32
C GLU A 36 6.45 15.95 -10.96
N GLY A 37 6.79 17.25 -10.92
CA GLY A 37 5.86 18.34 -10.61
C GLY A 37 5.65 18.60 -9.11
N PHE A 38 6.53 18.13 -8.24
CA PHE A 38 6.46 18.36 -6.79
C PHE A 38 7.53 19.35 -6.32
N ALA A 39 7.18 20.20 -5.34
CA ALA A 39 8.11 21.20 -4.79
C ALA A 39 9.25 20.57 -3.96
N SER A 40 9.05 19.37 -3.43
CA SER A 40 10.05 18.64 -2.66
C SER A 40 9.83 17.14 -2.72
N TRP A 41 10.87 16.37 -2.40
CA TRP A 41 10.77 14.93 -2.27
C TRP A 41 9.82 14.49 -1.16
N SER A 42 9.78 15.22 -0.04
CA SER A 42 8.85 14.90 1.05
C SER A 42 7.39 14.99 0.62
N LEU A 43 7.04 15.99 -0.19
CA LEU A 43 5.69 16.15 -0.74
C LEU A 43 5.37 15.02 -1.74
N LEU A 44 6.30 14.70 -2.65
CA LEU A 44 6.14 13.58 -3.58
C LEU A 44 5.93 12.27 -2.83
N ALA A 45 6.80 11.97 -1.86
CA ALA A 45 6.74 10.75 -1.08
C ALA A 45 5.44 10.63 -0.28
N GLY A 46 4.97 11.73 0.32
CA GLY A 46 3.68 11.79 1.01
C GLY A 46 2.51 11.51 0.07
N LYS A 47 2.46 12.19 -1.09
CA LYS A 47 1.40 11.99 -2.08
C LYS A 47 1.43 10.63 -2.75
N ALA A 48 2.60 10.06 -2.97
CA ALA A 48 2.73 8.71 -3.51
C ALA A 48 2.28 7.64 -2.50
N ALA A 49 2.44 7.89 -1.20
CA ALA A 49 1.93 7.02 -0.15
C ALA A 49 0.41 7.09 0.00
N GLU A 50 -0.23 8.23 -0.33
CA GLU A 50 -1.70 8.34 -0.39
C GLU A 50 -2.30 7.50 -1.52
N THR A 51 -1.58 7.31 -2.63
CA THR A 51 -2.00 6.39 -3.70
C THR A 51 -1.67 4.95 -3.34
N ALA A 52 -2.55 4.29 -2.60
CA ALA A 52 -2.47 2.87 -2.32
C ALA A 52 -2.47 2.07 -3.64
N PRO A 53 -1.45 1.22 -3.92
CA PRO A 53 -1.39 0.43 -5.15
C PRO A 53 -2.58 -0.52 -5.31
N ALA A 54 -3.24 -0.89 -4.20
CA ALA A 54 -4.41 -1.74 -4.21
C ALA A 54 -5.60 -1.15 -4.99
N GLY A 55 -5.80 0.17 -5.01
CA GLY A 55 -6.95 0.77 -5.71
C GLY A 55 -6.93 0.52 -7.22
N GLY A 56 -5.74 0.61 -7.83
CA GLY A 56 -5.56 0.31 -9.25
C GLY A 56 -5.71 -1.18 -9.58
N LEU A 57 -5.28 -2.06 -8.65
CA LEU A 57 -5.49 -3.50 -8.79
C LEU A 57 -6.97 -3.86 -8.63
N PHE A 58 -7.61 -3.36 -7.57
CA PHE A 58 -9.02 -3.59 -7.26
C PHE A 58 -9.94 -3.18 -8.41
N ALA A 59 -9.68 -2.03 -9.05
CA ALA A 59 -10.45 -1.56 -10.20
C ALA A 59 -10.40 -2.48 -11.44
N GLN A 60 -9.44 -3.42 -11.50
CA GLN A 60 -9.31 -4.40 -12.57
C GLN A 60 -9.91 -5.78 -12.22
N LEU A 61 -10.28 -6.00 -10.96
CA LEU A 61 -10.85 -7.27 -10.51
C LEU A 61 -12.35 -7.33 -10.80
N ALA A 62 -12.80 -8.51 -11.20
CA ALA A 62 -14.21 -8.86 -11.32
C ALA A 62 -14.64 -9.80 -10.17
N PRO A 63 -15.94 -9.82 -9.82
CA PRO A 63 -16.47 -10.82 -8.88
C PRO A 63 -16.15 -12.24 -9.36
N GLY A 64 -15.53 -13.04 -8.49
CA GLY A 64 -15.11 -14.41 -8.78
C GLY A 64 -13.62 -14.56 -9.14
N ASP A 65 -12.89 -13.45 -9.33
CA ASP A 65 -11.45 -13.52 -9.56
C ASP A 65 -10.68 -14.02 -8.34
N LEU A 66 -9.65 -14.82 -8.60
CA LEU A 66 -8.67 -15.26 -7.60
C LEU A 66 -7.33 -14.57 -7.84
N VAL A 67 -6.82 -13.88 -6.81
CA VAL A 67 -5.52 -13.20 -6.85
C VAL A 67 -4.55 -13.85 -5.87
N LEU A 68 -3.37 -14.24 -6.37
CA LEU A 68 -2.28 -14.73 -5.53
C LEU A 68 -1.21 -13.63 -5.34
N VAL A 69 -1.00 -13.20 -4.10
CA VAL A 69 0.02 -12.20 -3.75
C VAL A 69 1.23 -12.87 -3.11
N GLY A 70 2.31 -13.01 -3.88
CA GLY A 70 3.59 -13.56 -3.41
C GLY A 70 4.62 -12.49 -3.10
N ALA A 71 5.21 -12.50 -1.90
CA ALA A 71 6.34 -11.63 -1.55
C ALA A 71 7.19 -12.22 -0.41
N ARG A 72 8.44 -11.75 -0.27
CA ARG A 72 9.30 -12.09 0.88
C ARG A 72 8.73 -11.51 2.18
N PRO A 73 9.08 -12.06 3.37
CA PRO A 73 8.70 -11.46 4.65
C PRO A 73 9.08 -9.97 4.71
N GLY A 74 8.15 -9.11 5.11
CA GLY A 74 8.34 -7.66 5.17
C GLY A 74 8.15 -6.90 3.85
N HIS A 75 7.86 -7.56 2.72
CA HIS A 75 7.66 -6.91 1.41
C HIS A 75 6.20 -6.56 1.11
N GLY A 76 5.37 -6.34 2.14
CA GLY A 76 4.04 -5.75 1.95
C GLY A 76 2.92 -6.69 1.51
N LYS A 77 3.10 -8.02 1.54
CA LYS A 77 2.02 -9.01 1.21
C LYS A 77 0.72 -8.72 1.98
N THR A 78 0.85 -8.62 3.31
CA THR A 78 -0.28 -8.43 4.23
C THR A 78 -0.87 -7.03 4.07
N LEU A 79 -0.01 -6.03 3.80
CA LEU A 79 -0.44 -4.65 3.58
C LEU A 79 -1.32 -4.55 2.33
N MET A 80 -0.87 -5.14 1.21
CA MET A 80 -1.63 -5.20 -0.03
C MET A 80 -2.99 -5.88 0.15
N SER A 81 -3.05 -7.03 0.84
CA SER A 81 -4.31 -7.72 1.11
C SER A 81 -5.29 -6.87 1.92
N LEU A 82 -4.80 -6.15 2.93
CA LEU A 82 -5.63 -5.26 3.75
C LEU A 82 -6.09 -4.04 2.95
N GLU A 83 -5.22 -3.43 2.14
CA GLU A 83 -5.62 -2.34 1.25
C GLU A 83 -6.68 -2.79 0.24
N LEU A 84 -6.58 -3.99 -0.34
CA LEU A 84 -7.61 -4.54 -1.22
C LEU A 84 -8.95 -4.72 -0.50
N ALA A 85 -8.93 -5.25 0.73
CA ALA A 85 -10.15 -5.34 1.55
C ALA A 85 -10.74 -3.95 1.82
N VAL A 86 -9.92 -2.94 2.09
CA VAL A 86 -10.35 -1.55 2.26
C VAL A 86 -11.00 -1.00 0.99
N GLU A 87 -10.42 -1.23 -0.19
CA GLU A 87 -11.01 -0.77 -1.46
C GLU A 87 -12.35 -1.46 -1.75
N ALA A 88 -12.49 -2.74 -1.40
CA ALA A 88 -13.76 -3.45 -1.45
C ALA A 88 -14.81 -2.79 -0.52
N MET A 89 -14.43 -2.49 0.73
CA MET A 89 -15.31 -1.85 1.71
C MET A 89 -15.70 -0.42 1.35
N LYS A 90 -14.77 0.38 0.80
CA LYS A 90 -15.06 1.71 0.24
C LYS A 90 -16.08 1.65 -0.89
N SER A 91 -16.10 0.54 -1.63
CA SER A 91 -17.06 0.28 -2.71
C SER A 91 -18.38 -0.33 -2.22
N GLY A 92 -18.59 -0.43 -0.90
CA GLY A 92 -19.81 -0.97 -0.29
C GLY A 92 -19.85 -2.49 -0.19
N ASN A 93 -18.76 -3.19 -0.52
CA ASN A 93 -18.69 -4.65 -0.42
C ASN A 93 -18.16 -5.08 0.95
N ARG A 94 -18.57 -6.27 1.42
CA ARG A 94 -17.99 -6.84 2.63
C ARG A 94 -16.57 -7.34 2.35
N GLY A 95 -15.65 -7.03 3.27
CA GLY A 95 -14.29 -7.55 3.31
C GLY A 95 -14.12 -8.49 4.49
N VAL A 96 -13.64 -9.71 4.23
CA VAL A 96 -13.32 -10.70 5.27
C VAL A 96 -11.82 -10.93 5.25
N PHE A 97 -11.17 -10.86 6.41
CA PHE A 97 -9.75 -11.15 6.56
C PHE A 97 -9.57 -12.30 7.53
N PHE A 98 -9.01 -13.41 7.05
CA PHE A 98 -8.67 -14.56 7.87
C PHE A 98 -7.16 -14.77 7.93
N THR A 99 -6.66 -15.25 9.06
CA THR A 99 -5.21 -15.44 9.26
C THR A 99 -4.91 -16.45 10.37
N LEU A 100 -3.86 -17.24 10.16
CA LEU A 100 -3.28 -18.14 11.15
C LEU A 100 -2.03 -17.54 11.83
N GLU A 101 -1.56 -16.38 11.36
CA GLU A 101 -0.30 -15.77 11.80
C GLU A 101 -0.51 -14.56 12.73
N TYR A 102 -1.66 -13.88 12.63
CA TYR A 102 -1.86 -12.57 13.27
C TYR A 102 -3.01 -12.58 14.28
N THR A 103 -2.81 -11.85 15.37
CA THR A 103 -3.87 -11.55 16.32
C THR A 103 -4.76 -10.41 15.82
N GLN A 104 -5.94 -10.25 16.42
CA GLN A 104 -6.81 -9.10 16.13
C GLN A 104 -6.08 -7.76 16.33
N LYS A 105 -5.28 -7.65 17.39
CA LYS A 105 -4.49 -6.44 17.66
C LYS A 105 -3.51 -6.14 16.53
N ASP A 106 -2.80 -7.16 16.04
CA ASP A 106 -1.84 -6.98 14.94
C ASP A 106 -2.52 -6.48 13.66
N VAL A 107 -3.73 -6.99 13.37
CA VAL A 107 -4.51 -6.54 12.21
C VAL A 107 -4.97 -5.09 12.40
N LEU A 108 -5.48 -4.72 13.58
CA LEU A 108 -5.87 -3.33 13.87
C LEU A 108 -4.69 -2.35 13.75
N ASP A 109 -3.51 -2.74 14.23
CA ASP A 109 -2.31 -1.89 14.11
C ASP A 109 -1.86 -1.74 12.65
N ARG A 110 -2.08 -2.74 11.80
CA ARG A 110 -1.83 -2.63 10.35
C ARG A 110 -2.82 -1.71 9.65
N PHE A 111 -4.10 -1.74 10.03
CA PHE A 111 -5.09 -0.77 9.52
C PHE A 111 -4.69 0.66 9.85
N ARG A 112 -4.26 0.92 11.08
CA ARG A 112 -3.72 2.23 11.48
C ARG A 112 -2.51 2.64 10.65
N ALA A 113 -1.63 1.70 10.33
CA ALA A 113 -0.45 1.94 9.51
C ALA A 113 -0.78 2.38 8.06
N ILE A 114 -1.94 2.01 7.53
CA ILE A 114 -2.46 2.47 6.22
C ILE A 114 -3.40 3.68 6.35
N GLY A 115 -3.49 4.30 7.53
CA GLY A 115 -4.34 5.46 7.76
C GLY A 115 -5.83 5.14 7.75
N VAL A 116 -6.19 3.88 8.03
CA VAL A 116 -7.57 3.40 8.01
C VAL A 116 -8.00 3.01 9.42
N GLU A 117 -9.16 3.51 9.83
CA GLU A 117 -9.80 3.07 11.06
C GLU A 117 -10.95 2.10 10.73
N PRO A 118 -10.87 0.81 11.12
CA PRO A 118 -11.88 -0.19 10.80
C PRO A 118 -13.30 0.19 11.25
N ALA A 119 -13.41 0.99 12.32
CA ALA A 119 -14.69 1.51 12.79
C ALA A 119 -15.44 2.31 11.72
N HIS A 120 -14.75 2.95 10.77
CA HIS A 120 -15.39 3.65 9.65
C HIS A 120 -16.15 2.71 8.70
N PHE A 121 -15.85 1.42 8.71
CA PHE A 121 -16.47 0.42 7.85
C PHE A 121 -17.55 -0.39 8.56
N ASN A 122 -17.87 -0.09 9.83
CA ASN A 122 -18.94 -0.72 10.61
C ASN A 122 -18.98 -2.26 10.42
N HIS A 123 -20.05 -2.75 9.78
CA HIS A 123 -20.38 -4.17 9.56
C HIS A 123 -19.79 -4.74 8.26
N LEU A 124 -19.04 -3.93 7.50
CA LEU A 124 -18.43 -4.36 6.24
C LEU A 124 -17.12 -5.10 6.46
N PHE A 125 -16.47 -4.97 7.61
CA PHE A 125 -15.24 -5.69 7.93
C PHE A 125 -15.50 -6.85 8.89
N GLU A 126 -15.01 -8.03 8.54
CA GLU A 126 -14.99 -9.21 9.40
C GLU A 126 -13.57 -9.77 9.51
N PHE A 127 -13.21 -10.22 10.70
CA PHE A 127 -11.91 -10.77 11.00
C PHE A 127 -12.06 -12.12 11.69
N ASP A 128 -11.37 -13.14 11.16
CA ASP A 128 -11.33 -14.48 11.72
C ASP A 128 -9.87 -14.92 11.95
N ASN A 129 -9.53 -15.18 13.20
CA ASN A 129 -8.26 -15.78 13.60
C ASN A 129 -8.48 -17.02 14.49
N SER A 130 -9.64 -17.65 14.34
CA SER A 130 -9.95 -18.87 15.06
C SER A 130 -9.18 -20.06 14.48
N ASP A 131 -8.95 -21.07 15.31
CA ASP A 131 -8.43 -22.36 14.86
C ASP A 131 -9.46 -23.16 14.02
N ALA A 132 -10.65 -22.60 13.79
CA ALA A 132 -11.73 -23.22 13.02
C ALA A 132 -11.67 -22.94 11.51
N ILE A 133 -10.63 -22.24 11.03
CA ILE A 133 -10.42 -22.01 9.59
C ILE A 133 -10.10 -23.36 8.91
N SER A 134 -11.12 -23.98 8.32
CA SER A 134 -11.03 -25.24 7.55
C SER A 134 -11.69 -25.10 6.17
N ALA A 135 -11.32 -25.99 5.25
CA ALA A 135 -11.94 -26.13 3.93
C ALA A 135 -12.97 -27.27 3.85
N ASP A 136 -13.26 -27.91 4.99
CA ASP A 136 -14.23 -29.01 5.15
C ASP A 136 -15.69 -28.53 5.10
#